data_AF-A0A6J7EEG0-F1
#
_entry.id   AF-A0A6J7EEG0-F1
#
_cell.length_a   1.000
_cell.length_b   1.000
_cell.length_c   1.000
_cell.angle_alpha   90.00
_cell.angle_beta   90.00
_cell.angle_gamma   90.00
#
_symmetry.space_group_name_H-M   'P 1'
#
loop_
_entity.id
_entity.type
_entity.pdbx_description
1 polymer ?
#
loop_
_entity_poly.entity_id
_entity_poly.type
_entity_poly.pdbx_seq_one_letter_code
_entity_poly.pdbx_strand_id
1 'polypeptide(L)'
;MSQVAREYRLSRAVEKYVQDFERAEGKPLDFILMDCPPSLGLLTLNGLVAARELLLPIQCEYYALEGLSQLLRTVDMVQTHLNPELEVSAILLTMYDGRTRLASQVVDEVRTHFGTRVLQTVIPRAVRVSEAPSFAQTIMTYDASSPGALTYREAAEEFAAIVPKGANSPS
;
A
#
# COMPACT_ATOMS: atom_id res chain seq x y z
N MET A 1 32.68 -7.17 2.99
CA MET A 1 31.82 -6.70 1.88
C MET A 1 30.66 -5.94 2.48
N SER A 2 30.54 -4.66 2.14
CA SER A 2 29.82 -3.62 2.89
C SER A 2 28.37 -3.98 3.24
N GLN A 3 27.96 -3.70 4.49
CA GLN A 3 26.57 -3.74 4.95
C GLN A 3 25.63 -2.86 4.11
N VAL A 4 26.16 -1.87 3.37
CA VAL A 4 25.46 -0.78 2.65
C VAL A 4 24.97 -1.19 1.24
N ALA A 5 24.47 -2.41 1.07
CA ALA A 5 23.96 -2.85 -0.25
C ALA A 5 22.83 -3.87 -0.17
N ARG A 6 22.42 -4.28 1.03
CA ARG A 6 21.42 -5.35 1.19
C ARG A 6 20.01 -4.81 1.00
N GLU A 7 19.80 -3.55 1.35
CA GLU A 7 18.59 -2.76 1.21
C GLU A 7 18.25 -2.42 -0.25
N TYR A 8 19.24 -2.39 -1.15
CA TYR A 8 19.06 -2.14 -2.58
C TYR A 8 18.90 -3.42 -3.41
N ARG A 9 18.88 -4.61 -2.80
CA ARG A 9 18.84 -5.86 -3.56
C ARG A 9 17.56 -6.00 -4.36
N LEU A 10 16.42 -5.66 -3.76
CA LEU A 10 15.14 -5.72 -4.44
C LEU A 10 15.03 -4.67 -5.54
N SER A 11 15.44 -3.40 -5.31
CA SER A 11 15.31 -2.37 -6.36
C SER A 11 16.11 -2.74 -7.60
N ARG A 12 17.37 -3.21 -7.45
CA ARG A 12 18.19 -3.65 -8.59
C ARG A 12 17.57 -4.83 -9.34
N ALA A 13 16.93 -5.76 -8.62
CA ALA A 13 16.26 -6.90 -9.25
C ALA A 13 15.00 -6.46 -10.01
N VAL A 14 14.21 -5.56 -9.42
CA VAL A 14 13.00 -4.99 -10.03
C VAL A 14 13.36 -4.15 -11.26
N GLU A 15 14.34 -3.25 -11.16
CA GLU A 15 14.84 -2.43 -12.27
C GLU A 15 15.28 -3.30 -13.45
N LYS A 16 16.05 -4.36 -13.16
CA LYS A 16 16.46 -5.32 -14.20
C LYS A 16 15.25 -6.02 -14.83
N TYR A 17 14.31 -6.48 -14.02
CA TYR A 17 13.12 -7.18 -14.50
C TYR A 17 12.26 -6.29 -15.40
N VAL A 18 12.05 -5.03 -15.01
CA VAL A 18 11.29 -4.04 -15.80
C VAL A 18 11.96 -3.81 -17.16
N GLN A 19 13.28 -3.61 -17.18
CA GLN A 19 14.03 -3.42 -18.43
C GLN A 19 13.96 -4.66 -19.35
N ASP A 20 14.07 -5.86 -18.78
CA ASP A 20 14.01 -7.10 -19.54
C ASP A 20 12.60 -7.32 -20.11
N PHE A 21 11.55 -7.01 -19.34
CA PHE A 21 10.15 -7.07 -19.80
C PHE A 21 9.89 -6.08 -20.93
N GLU A 22 10.29 -4.83 -20.77
CA GLU A 22 10.11 -3.78 -21.79
C GLU A 22 10.75 -4.15 -23.13
N ARG A 23 11.95 -4.75 -23.08
CA ARG A 23 12.63 -5.24 -24.28
C ARG A 23 11.91 -6.41 -24.94
N ALA A 24 11.34 -7.31 -24.15
CA ALA A 24 10.66 -8.50 -24.66
C ALA A 24 9.28 -8.19 -25.24
N GLU A 25 8.51 -7.33 -24.55
CA GLU A 25 7.10 -7.05 -24.89
C GLU A 25 6.92 -5.76 -25.71
N GLY A 26 7.96 -4.94 -25.82
CA GLY A 26 7.92 -3.66 -26.56
C GLY A 26 7.04 -2.59 -25.92
N LYS A 27 6.70 -2.74 -24.64
CA LYS A 27 5.85 -1.81 -23.87
C LYS A 27 6.22 -1.81 -22.38
N PRO A 28 5.97 -0.71 -21.64
CA PRO A 28 6.20 -0.65 -20.20
C PRO A 28 5.28 -1.57 -19.42
N LEU A 29 5.72 -1.98 -18.23
CA LEU A 29 4.85 -2.55 -17.20
C LEU A 29 4.00 -1.44 -16.59
N ASP A 30 2.70 -1.69 -16.45
CA ASP A 30 1.80 -0.72 -15.82
C ASP A 30 2.02 -0.64 -14.31
N PHE A 31 2.11 -1.79 -13.63
CA PHE A 31 2.22 -1.86 -12.17
C PHE A 31 3.06 -3.05 -11.68
N ILE A 32 3.73 -2.85 -10.55
CA ILE A 32 4.32 -3.90 -9.72
C ILE A 32 3.82 -3.70 -8.29
N LEU A 33 3.11 -4.69 -7.75
CA LEU A 33 2.65 -4.68 -6.36
C LEU A 33 3.62 -5.50 -5.51
N MET A 34 4.08 -4.90 -4.40
CA MET A 34 5.00 -5.53 -3.46
C MET A 34 4.34 -5.65 -2.09
N ASP A 35 3.94 -6.87 -1.72
CA ASP A 35 3.41 -7.16 -0.39
C ASP A 35 4.57 -7.35 0.61
N CYS A 36 4.62 -6.49 1.63
CA CYS A 36 5.70 -6.48 2.61
C CYS A 36 5.25 -7.16 3.91
N PRO A 37 6.14 -7.92 4.59
CA PRO A 37 5.81 -8.52 5.87
C PRO A 37 5.54 -7.42 6.94
N PRO A 38 4.77 -7.72 8.01
CA PRO A 38 4.36 -6.75 9.03
C PRO A 38 5.50 -6.29 9.98
N SER A 39 6.76 -6.50 9.59
CA SER A 39 7.95 -6.16 10.36
C SER A 39 8.71 -5.04 9.68
N LEU A 40 9.31 -4.10 10.42
CA LEU A 40 10.21 -3.07 9.86
C LEU A 40 11.65 -3.59 9.67
N GLY A 41 11.77 -4.84 9.24
CA GLY A 41 13.05 -5.51 9.00
C GLY A 41 13.60 -5.25 7.59
N LEU A 42 14.68 -5.97 7.24
CA LEU A 42 15.39 -5.79 5.97
C LEU A 42 14.51 -6.02 4.73
N LEU A 43 13.50 -6.89 4.79
CA LEU A 43 12.61 -7.15 3.65
C LEU A 43 11.71 -5.95 3.35
N THR A 44 11.10 -5.37 4.38
CA THR A 44 10.29 -4.16 4.26
C THR A 44 11.15 -2.98 3.84
N LEU A 45 12.37 -2.86 4.36
CA LEU A 45 13.33 -1.85 3.90
C LEU A 45 13.63 -2.00 2.40
N ASN A 46 13.85 -3.23 1.91
CA ASN A 46 14.03 -3.49 0.48
C ASN A 46 12.79 -3.09 -0.33
N GLY A 47 11.58 -3.38 0.17
CA GLY A 47 10.33 -2.96 -0.47
C GLY A 47 10.24 -1.44 -0.59
N LEU A 48 10.47 -0.72 0.50
CA LEU A 48 10.44 0.75 0.53
C LEU A 48 11.52 1.39 -0.35
N VAL A 49 12.70 0.80 -0.43
CA VAL A 49 13.78 1.28 -1.32
C VAL A 49 13.48 1.00 -2.79
N ALA A 50 12.74 -0.08 -3.10
CA ALA A 50 12.36 -0.42 -4.47
C ALA A 50 11.08 0.29 -4.97
N ALA A 51 10.25 0.77 -4.06
CA ALA A 51 8.96 1.36 -4.39
C ALA A 51 9.07 2.84 -4.77
N ARG A 52 8.23 3.27 -5.70
CA ARG A 52 7.94 4.71 -5.93
C ARG A 52 6.81 5.19 -5.04
N GLU A 53 5.83 4.33 -4.82
CA GLU A 53 4.60 4.65 -4.11
C GLU A 53 4.32 3.63 -3.01
N LEU A 54 3.80 4.11 -1.89
CA LEU A 54 3.40 3.31 -0.75
C LEU A 54 1.90 3.48 -0.48
N LEU A 55 1.16 2.38 -0.62
CA LEU A 55 -0.22 2.23 -0.13
C LEU A 55 -0.18 1.74 1.32
N LEU A 56 -0.76 2.50 2.24
CA LEU A 56 -0.80 2.18 3.67
C LEU A 56 -2.18 1.66 4.11
N PRO A 57 -2.36 0.34 4.31
CA PRO A 57 -3.56 -0.18 4.96
C PRO A 57 -3.51 0.08 6.47
N ILE A 58 -4.52 0.75 7.00
CA ILE A 58 -4.67 1.05 8.43
C ILE A 58 -5.93 0.36 8.94
N GLN A 59 -5.80 -0.53 9.92
CA GLN A 59 -6.96 -1.10 10.59
C GLN A 59 -7.60 -0.07 11.52
N CYS A 60 -8.93 0.05 11.52
CA CYS A 60 -9.64 0.99 12.40
C CYS A 60 -9.78 0.46 13.85
N GLU A 61 -8.66 0.10 14.48
CA GLU A 61 -8.56 -0.47 15.82
C GLU A 61 -7.53 0.26 16.69
N TYR A 62 -7.49 -0.02 18.00
CA TYR A 62 -6.74 0.76 19.00
C TYR A 62 -5.23 0.88 18.70
N TYR A 63 -4.59 -0.21 18.24
CA TYR A 63 -3.15 -0.25 18.01
C TYR A 63 -2.71 0.44 16.72
N ALA A 64 -3.65 0.90 15.90
CA ALA A 64 -3.34 1.44 14.58
C ALA A 64 -2.59 2.77 14.65
N LEU A 65 -2.92 3.63 15.62
CA LEU A 65 -2.34 4.97 15.73
C LEU A 65 -0.88 4.92 16.23
N GLU A 66 -0.57 4.01 17.15
CA GLU A 66 0.80 3.84 17.67
C GLU A 66 1.74 3.27 16.59
N GLY A 67 1.30 2.21 15.90
CA GLY A 67 2.06 1.59 14.81
C GLY A 67 2.29 2.54 13.63
N LEU A 68 1.31 3.39 13.33
CA LEU A 68 1.41 4.39 12.25
C LEU A 68 2.55 5.38 12.48
N SER A 69 2.69 5.88 13.71
CA SER A 69 3.77 6.82 14.05
C SER A 69 5.15 6.21 13.85
N GLN A 70 5.32 4.92 14.15
CA GLN A 70 6.59 4.22 13.93
C GLN A 70 6.86 3.97 12.44
N LEU A 71 5.82 3.63 11.68
CA LEU A 71 5.92 3.43 10.24
C LEU A 71 6.32 4.72 9.54
N LEU A 72 5.68 5.85 9.87
CA LEU A 72 6.02 7.15 9.28
C LEU A 72 7.47 7.55 9.53
N ARG A 73 7.97 7.40 10.76
CA ARG A 73 9.40 7.64 11.04
C ARG A 73 10.34 6.79 10.18
N THR A 74 9.93 5.56 9.88
CA THR A 74 10.71 4.68 9.00
C THR A 74 10.65 5.14 7.55
N VAL A 75 9.47 5.52 7.06
CA VAL A 75 9.29 6.08 5.72
C VAL A 75 10.11 7.37 5.56
N ASP A 76 10.07 8.28 6.52
CA ASP A 76 10.84 9.53 6.51
C ASP A 76 12.35 9.26 6.44
N MET A 77 12.84 8.28 7.21
CA MET A 77 14.24 7.87 7.18
C MET A 77 14.64 7.32 5.81
N VAL A 78 13.79 6.46 5.23
CA VAL A 78 14.02 5.91 3.88
C VAL A 78 14.01 7.03 2.83
N GLN A 79 13.03 7.93 2.87
CA GLN A 79 12.95 9.08 1.97
C GLN A 79 14.20 9.96 2.06
N THR A 80 14.69 10.20 3.27
CA THR A 80 15.84 11.10 3.49
C THR A 80 17.16 10.47 3.05
N HIS A 81 17.34 9.17 3.26
CA HIS A 81 18.66 8.55 3.18
C HIS A 81 18.83 7.51 2.07
N LEU A 82 17.75 6.89 1.60
CA LEU A 82 17.84 5.69 0.75
C LEU A 82 17.07 5.82 -0.57
N ASN A 83 15.86 6.37 -0.53
CA ASN A 83 14.96 6.50 -1.67
C ASN A 83 14.13 7.79 -1.60
N PRO A 84 14.67 8.93 -2.09
CA PRO A 84 13.96 10.21 -2.12
C PRO A 84 12.70 10.26 -3.01
N GLU A 85 12.53 9.28 -3.89
CA GLU A 85 11.35 9.20 -4.79
C GLU A 85 10.15 8.52 -4.12
N LEU A 86 10.34 7.84 -2.99
CA LEU A 86 9.25 7.16 -2.28
C LEU A 86 8.20 8.17 -1.82
N GLU A 87 6.93 7.96 -2.12
CA GLU A 87 5.81 8.74 -1.60
C GLU A 87 4.72 7.84 -1.01
N VAL A 88 4.16 8.22 0.14
CA VAL A 88 2.89 7.64 0.62
C VAL A 88 1.76 8.14 -0.27
N SER A 89 1.43 7.41 -1.34
CA SER A 89 0.45 7.88 -2.33
C SER A 89 -0.99 7.71 -1.86
N ALA A 90 -1.26 6.69 -1.07
CA ALA A 90 -2.60 6.40 -0.58
C ALA A 90 -2.62 5.74 0.80
N ILE A 91 -3.68 6.00 1.54
CA ILE A 91 -3.99 5.36 2.82
C ILE A 91 -5.37 4.73 2.71
N LEU A 92 -5.45 3.43 2.95
CA LEU A 92 -6.69 2.66 2.92
C LEU A 92 -7.11 2.30 4.34
N LEU A 93 -8.29 2.77 4.76
CA LEU A 93 -8.88 2.41 6.03
C LEU A 93 -9.55 1.03 5.92
N THR A 94 -9.23 0.11 6.82
CA THR A 94 -9.63 -1.29 6.75
C THR A 94 -10.27 -1.80 8.03
N MET A 95 -11.02 -2.91 7.92
CA MET A 95 -11.66 -3.60 9.04
C MET A 95 -12.61 -2.69 9.85
N TYR A 96 -13.20 -1.69 9.20
CA TYR A 96 -14.06 -0.71 9.85
C TYR A 96 -15.33 -1.34 10.40
N ASP A 97 -15.67 -0.99 11.65
CA ASP A 97 -16.92 -1.35 12.31
C ASP A 97 -17.56 -0.09 12.90
N GLY A 98 -18.51 0.49 12.17
CA GLY A 98 -19.21 1.73 12.54
C GLY A 98 -20.06 1.64 13.80
N ARG A 99 -20.21 0.46 14.41
CA ARG A 99 -20.83 0.31 15.73
C ARG A 99 -19.89 0.74 16.86
N THR A 100 -18.59 0.83 16.58
CA THR A 100 -17.57 1.17 17.58
C THR A 100 -17.18 2.64 17.46
N ARG A 101 -17.22 3.36 18.58
CA ARG A 101 -16.76 4.76 18.63
C ARG A 101 -15.28 4.91 18.25
N LEU A 102 -14.48 3.92 18.62
CA LEU A 102 -13.05 3.88 18.34
C LEU A 102 -12.77 3.84 16.83
N ALA A 103 -13.48 3.02 16.06
CA ALA A 103 -13.26 2.97 14.61
C ALA A 103 -13.52 4.34 13.97
N SER A 104 -14.60 5.03 14.37
CA SER A 104 -14.87 6.39 13.87
C SER A 104 -13.79 7.39 14.28
N GLN A 105 -13.29 7.33 15.52
CA GLN A 105 -12.18 8.19 15.97
C GLN A 105 -10.90 7.98 15.15
N VAL A 106 -10.53 6.72 14.87
CA VAL A 106 -9.35 6.41 14.04
C VAL A 106 -9.53 6.96 12.62
N VAL A 107 -10.72 6.80 12.02
CA VAL A 107 -11.02 7.36 10.69
C VAL A 107 -10.86 8.88 10.69
N ASP A 108 -11.46 9.56 11.67
CA ASP A 108 -11.41 11.02 11.77
C ASP A 108 -9.99 11.54 11.97
N GLU A 109 -9.20 10.88 12.83
CA GLU A 109 -7.81 11.26 13.10
C GLU A 109 -6.91 11.07 11.88
N VAL A 110 -7.01 9.91 11.20
CA VAL A 110 -6.25 9.63 9.98
C VAL A 110 -6.64 10.61 8.88
N ARG A 111 -7.93 10.90 8.68
CA ARG A 111 -8.37 11.91 7.69
C ARG A 111 -7.90 13.30 8.03
N THR A 112 -7.92 13.69 9.31
CA THR A 112 -7.43 14.99 9.76
C THR A 112 -5.93 15.15 9.51
N HIS A 113 -5.15 14.09 9.72
CA HIS A 113 -3.69 14.15 9.60
C HIS A 113 -3.19 14.03 8.16
N PHE A 114 -3.77 13.12 7.36
CA PHE A 114 -3.26 12.79 6.02
C PHE A 114 -4.11 13.36 4.88
N GLY A 115 -5.28 13.93 5.18
CA GLY A 115 -6.11 14.67 4.24
C GLY A 115 -6.43 13.87 2.99
N THR A 116 -6.06 14.41 1.84
CA THR A 116 -6.36 13.86 0.52
C THR A 116 -5.62 12.57 0.18
N ARG A 117 -4.65 12.15 1.00
CA ARG A 117 -3.98 10.84 0.82
C ARG A 117 -4.87 9.69 1.31
N VAL A 118 -5.88 9.96 2.12
CA VAL A 118 -6.79 8.94 2.63
C VAL A 118 -7.89 8.70 1.61
N LEU A 119 -8.04 7.45 1.20
CA LEU A 119 -9.14 7.05 0.33
C LEU A 119 -10.49 7.32 1.03
N GLN A 120 -11.45 7.80 0.26
CA GLN A 120 -12.83 7.97 0.68
C GLN A 120 -13.46 6.60 0.97
N THR A 121 -13.09 5.60 0.18
CA THR A 121 -13.51 4.22 0.38
C THR A 121 -12.92 3.64 1.67
N VAL A 122 -13.77 3.04 2.50
CA VAL A 122 -13.39 2.40 3.77
C VAL A 122 -13.79 0.94 3.73
N ILE A 123 -12.84 0.01 3.89
CA ILE A 123 -13.15 -1.42 3.83
C ILE A 123 -13.84 -1.85 5.13
N PRO A 124 -15.11 -2.30 5.10
CA PRO A 124 -15.79 -2.77 6.28
C PRO A 124 -15.24 -4.13 6.73
N ARG A 125 -15.47 -4.48 7.99
CA ARG A 125 -15.26 -5.86 8.44
C ARG A 125 -16.26 -6.79 7.74
N ALA A 126 -15.75 -7.67 6.87
CA ALA A 126 -16.58 -8.58 6.08
C ALA A 126 -16.13 -10.03 6.25
N VAL A 127 -17.03 -10.88 6.75
CA VAL A 127 -16.74 -12.31 6.99
C VAL A 127 -16.30 -13.03 5.70
N ARG A 128 -16.98 -12.76 4.58
CA ARG A 128 -16.65 -13.34 3.27
C ARG A 128 -15.23 -13.02 2.79
N VAL A 129 -14.72 -11.82 3.09
CA VAL A 129 -13.34 -11.42 2.77
C VAL A 129 -12.36 -12.28 3.58
N SER A 130 -12.65 -12.54 4.85
CA SER A 130 -11.83 -13.39 5.71
C SER A 130 -11.91 -14.88 5.35
N GLU A 131 -13.01 -15.34 4.74
CA GLU A 131 -13.19 -16.73 4.31
C GLU A 131 -12.46 -17.06 3.00
N ALA A 132 -12.45 -16.15 2.03
CA ALA A 132 -11.91 -16.39 0.68
C ALA A 132 -10.48 -16.99 0.65
N PRO A 133 -9.51 -16.52 1.48
CA PRO A 133 -8.18 -17.11 1.55
C PRO A 133 -8.18 -18.59 1.96
N SER A 134 -9.12 -19.04 2.80
CA SER A 134 -9.24 -20.46 3.19
C SER A 134 -9.66 -21.36 2.03
N PHE A 135 -10.22 -20.79 0.97
CA PHE A 135 -10.54 -21.48 -0.29
C PHE A 135 -9.49 -21.25 -1.38
N ALA A 136 -8.36 -20.61 -1.06
CA ALA A 136 -7.33 -20.20 -2.02
C ALA A 136 -7.88 -19.35 -3.19
N GLN A 137 -8.92 -18.56 -2.92
CA GLN A 137 -9.57 -17.69 -3.89
C GLN A 137 -9.45 -16.23 -3.48
N THR A 138 -9.43 -15.33 -4.46
CA THR A 138 -9.64 -13.91 -4.20
C THR A 138 -11.10 -13.66 -3.82
N ILE A 139 -11.39 -12.56 -3.15
CA ILE A 139 -12.79 -12.20 -2.87
C ILE A 139 -13.61 -12.01 -4.17
N MET A 140 -12.96 -11.60 -5.26
CA MET A 140 -13.60 -11.44 -6.57
C MET A 140 -14.00 -12.77 -7.20
N THR A 141 -13.24 -13.84 -6.95
CA THR A 141 -13.58 -15.18 -7.44
C THR A 141 -14.54 -15.90 -6.50
N TYR A 142 -14.40 -15.69 -5.19
CA TYR A 142 -15.20 -16.36 -4.17
C TYR A 142 -16.64 -15.82 -4.10
N ASP A 143 -16.79 -14.50 -4.01
CA ASP A 143 -18.10 -13.83 -3.99
C ASP A 143 -17.97 -12.36 -4.44
N ALA A 144 -17.94 -12.17 -5.77
CA ALA A 144 -17.83 -10.86 -6.41
C ALA A 144 -18.95 -9.88 -6.05
N SER A 145 -20.10 -10.40 -5.60
CA SER A 145 -21.28 -9.60 -5.24
C SER A 145 -21.32 -9.20 -3.77
N SER A 146 -20.43 -9.75 -2.95
CA SER A 146 -20.35 -9.44 -1.53
C SER A 146 -20.05 -7.95 -1.30
N PRO A 147 -20.55 -7.36 -0.20
CA PRO A 147 -20.20 -5.98 0.17
C PRO A 147 -18.69 -5.73 0.22
N GLY A 148 -17.92 -6.71 0.69
CA GLY A 148 -16.46 -6.63 0.72
C GLY A 148 -15.83 -6.57 -0.68
N ALA A 149 -16.28 -7.42 -1.62
CA ALA A 149 -15.79 -7.39 -3.00
C ALA A 149 -16.06 -6.04 -3.68
N LEU A 150 -17.30 -5.54 -3.54
CA LEU A 150 -17.71 -4.26 -4.12
C LEU A 150 -16.86 -3.12 -3.56
N THR A 151 -16.66 -3.09 -2.23
CA THR A 151 -15.86 -2.05 -1.59
C THR A 151 -14.37 -2.11 -2.00
N TYR A 152 -13.79 -3.30 -2.16
CA TYR A 152 -12.42 -3.42 -2.68
C TYR A 152 -12.30 -2.95 -4.13
N ARG A 153 -13.32 -3.18 -4.96
CA ARG A 153 -13.35 -2.68 -6.33
C ARG A 153 -13.43 -1.16 -6.36
N GLU A 154 -14.30 -0.55 -5.54
CA GLU A 154 -14.38 0.91 -5.36
C GLU A 154 -13.03 1.50 -4.91
N ALA A 155 -12.38 0.87 -3.93
CA ALA A 155 -11.06 1.30 -3.45
C ALA A 155 -9.98 1.19 -4.54
N ALA A 156 -10.04 0.15 -5.38
CA ALA A 156 -9.10 -0.03 -6.49
C ALA A 156 -9.32 1.01 -7.59
N GLU A 157 -10.57 1.33 -7.93
CA GLU A 157 -10.93 2.39 -8.87
C GLU A 157 -10.46 3.76 -8.36
N GLU A 158 -10.67 4.03 -7.07
CA GLU A 158 -10.20 5.26 -6.42
C GLU A 158 -8.68 5.36 -6.42
N PHE A 159 -7.99 4.27 -6.07
CA PHE A 159 -6.52 4.21 -6.08
C PHE A 159 -5.93 4.42 -7.48
N ALA A 160 -6.51 3.78 -8.50
CA ALA A 160 -6.05 3.92 -9.88
C ALA A 160 -6.26 5.33 -10.45
N ALA A 161 -7.17 6.12 -9.87
CA ALA A 161 -7.39 7.52 -10.25
C ALA A 161 -6.38 8.49 -9.60
N ILE A 162 -5.55 8.04 -8.66
CA ILE A 162 -4.49 8.85 -8.05
C ILE A 162 -3.39 9.06 -9.09
N VAL A 163 -3.12 10.33 -9.41
CA VAL A 163 -2.01 10.69 -10.31
C VAL A 163 -0.72 10.78 -9.49
N PRO A 164 0.30 9.94 -9.76
CA PRO A 164 1.56 10.01 -9.04
C PRO A 164 2.28 11.33 -9.32
N LYS A 165 2.95 11.90 -8.32
CA LYS A 165 3.86 13.04 -8.53
C LYS A 165 5.07 12.60 -9.35
N GLY A 166 4.99 12.81 -10.65
CA GLY A 166 6.04 12.43 -11.62
C GLY A 166 5.50 12.20 -13.03
N ALA A 167 4.20 11.93 -13.17
CA ALA A 167 3.54 11.74 -14.47
C ALA A 167 3.40 13.04 -15.29
N ASN A 168 3.68 14.21 -14.71
CA ASN A 168 3.55 15.54 -15.33
C ASN A 168 4.90 16.26 -15.56
N SER A 169 6.01 15.53 -15.64
CA SER A 169 7.26 16.11 -16.14
C SER A 169 7.20 16.09 -17.68
N PRO A 170 7.07 17.24 -18.37
CA PRO A 170 7.17 17.26 -19.82
C PRO A 170 8.59 16.80 -20.19
N SER A 171 8.65 15.75 -21.02
CA SER A 171 9.85 15.35 -21.76
C SER A 171 10.39 16.49 -22.62
#